data_AF-A0A0D2CNQ7-F1
#
_entry.id   AF-A0A0D2CNQ7-F1
#
_cell.length_a   1.000
_cell.length_b   1.000
_cell.length_c   1.000
_cell.angle_alpha   90.00
_cell.angle_beta   90.00
_cell.angle_gamma   90.00
#
_symmetry.space_group_name_H-M   'P 1'
#
loop_
_entity.id
_entity.type
_entity.pdbx_description
1 polymer ?
#
loop_
_entity_poly.entity_id
_entity_poly.type
_entity_poly.pdbx_seq_one_letter_code
_entity_poly.pdbx_strand_id
1 'polypeptide(L)'
;MWKFIHMATRPERFFVRGGDELEYNSAIVLSPQGTPILVNGQRLVVPRLRVKRDSEGKPVRRAPELWLWEMEDADQAEADGSETWMELGFFSGPKDLEKKLLDFLARDFGDAVTGPAGALQGGRGSWDRFIFHRPGEQPKRMTEVREEYWQEQKRLEEEERQQQQQQQQQQQQQP
;
A
#
# COMPACT_ATOMS: atom_id res chain seq x y z
N MET A 1 -20.55 0.00 -8.80
CA MET A 1 -19.70 -0.96 -8.07
C MET A 1 -18.42 -1.34 -8.82
N TRP A 2 -18.45 -1.49 -10.14
CA TRP A 2 -17.26 -1.79 -10.98
C TRP A 2 -16.09 -0.78 -10.90
N LYS A 3 -16.36 0.54 -10.88
CA LYS A 3 -15.31 1.58 -10.78
C LYS A 3 -14.46 1.49 -9.50
N PHE A 4 -15.05 1.10 -8.37
CA PHE A 4 -14.33 0.99 -7.09
C PHE A 4 -13.40 -0.22 -7.03
N ILE A 5 -13.76 -1.33 -7.70
CA ILE A 5 -12.92 -2.53 -7.78
C ILE A 5 -11.70 -2.26 -8.68
N HIS A 6 -11.87 -1.53 -9.78
CA HIS A 6 -10.75 -1.11 -10.64
C HIS A 6 -9.82 -0.09 -9.98
N MET A 7 -10.32 0.83 -9.15
CA MET A 7 -9.43 1.73 -8.41
C MET A 7 -8.60 1.01 -7.34
N ALA A 8 -9.10 -0.08 -6.76
CA ALA A 8 -8.38 -0.86 -5.75
C ALA A 8 -7.31 -1.80 -6.35
N THR A 9 -7.28 -1.95 -7.67
CA THR A 9 -6.39 -2.90 -8.40
C THR A 9 -5.43 -2.19 -9.36
N ARG A 10 -5.47 -0.85 -9.43
CA ARG A 10 -4.45 -0.10 -10.18
C ARG A 10 -3.15 -0.08 -9.38
N PRO A 11 -2.00 -0.22 -10.03
CA PRO A 11 -0.73 0.00 -9.36
C PRO A 11 -0.62 1.46 -8.93
N GLU A 12 -0.79 1.67 -7.64
CA GLU A 12 -0.51 2.94 -7.01
C GLU A 12 1.02 3.11 -6.89
N ARG A 13 1.62 3.74 -7.92
CA ARG A 13 3.09 3.93 -8.05
C ARG A 13 3.69 4.87 -7.00
N PHE A 14 2.90 5.48 -6.12
CA PHE A 14 3.41 6.38 -5.10
C PHE A 14 4.27 5.67 -4.04
N PHE A 15 4.27 4.33 -4.03
CA PHE A 15 4.92 3.46 -3.04
C PHE A 15 6.13 2.68 -3.57
N VAL A 16 6.60 2.99 -4.79
CA VAL A 16 7.67 2.23 -5.44
C VAL A 16 8.99 2.99 -5.52
N ARG A 17 9.18 4.07 -4.74
CA ARG A 17 10.48 4.78 -4.69
C ARG A 17 11.45 4.08 -3.74
N GLY A 18 12.74 4.28 -3.98
CA GLY A 18 13.79 3.71 -3.13
C GLY A 18 13.63 4.18 -1.69
N GLY A 19 13.61 3.23 -0.75
CA GLY A 19 13.43 3.50 0.68
C GLY A 19 11.98 3.69 1.14
N ASP A 20 10.98 3.64 0.26
CA ASP A 20 9.57 3.63 0.67
C ASP A 20 9.26 2.34 1.45
N GLU A 21 8.71 2.48 2.66
CA GLU A 21 8.36 1.38 3.55
C GLU A 21 6.95 1.57 4.16
N LEU A 22 6.37 0.45 4.59
CA LEU A 22 5.09 0.38 5.30
C LEU A 22 5.27 -0.22 6.69
N GLU A 23 4.63 0.38 7.67
CA GLU A 23 4.23 -0.31 8.90
C GLU A 23 2.77 -0.75 8.73
N TYR A 24 2.48 -2.01 9.04
CA TYR A 24 1.11 -2.51 9.20
C TYR A 24 0.76 -2.63 10.68
N ASN A 25 -0.41 -2.12 11.08
CA ASN A 25 -0.91 -2.24 12.44
C ASN A 25 -2.42 -2.50 12.45
N SER A 26 -2.80 -3.73 12.77
CA SER A 26 -4.19 -4.20 12.75
C SER A 26 -5.09 -3.52 13.79
N ALA A 27 -4.50 -2.87 14.79
CA ALA A 27 -5.22 -2.18 15.86
C ALA A 27 -5.63 -0.75 15.50
N ILE A 28 -5.15 -0.19 14.38
CA ILE A 28 -5.56 1.15 13.94
C ILE A 28 -7.05 1.14 13.57
N VAL A 29 -7.83 1.91 14.32
CA VAL A 29 -9.26 2.16 14.08
C VAL A 29 -9.50 3.65 13.92
N LEU A 30 -10.27 4.04 12.89
CA LEU A 30 -10.55 5.45 12.62
C LEU A 30 -11.75 6.01 13.41
N SER A 31 -12.65 5.15 13.88
CA SER A 31 -13.80 5.57 14.70
C SER A 31 -13.53 5.28 16.18
N PRO A 32 -13.89 6.20 17.10
CA PRO A 32 -13.75 5.98 18.54
C PRO A 32 -14.50 4.73 19.06
N GLN A 33 -15.57 4.33 18.38
CA GLN A 33 -16.36 3.12 18.67
C GLN A 33 -15.92 1.90 17.86
N GLY A 34 -14.78 2.01 17.17
CA GLY A 34 -14.28 0.96 16.27
C GLY A 34 -13.73 -0.23 17.04
N THR A 35 -13.95 -1.43 16.52
CA THR A 35 -13.30 -2.65 17.00
C THR A 35 -11.98 -2.84 16.23
N PRO A 36 -10.85 -3.11 16.90
CA PRO A 36 -9.60 -3.44 16.20
C PRO A 36 -9.70 -4.79 15.50
N ILE A 37 -8.84 -5.03 14.51
CA ILE A 37 -8.62 -6.38 14.00
C ILE A 37 -7.62 -7.06 14.92
N LEU A 38 -7.99 -8.24 15.43
CA LEU A 38 -7.13 -9.05 16.29
C LEU A 38 -6.92 -10.42 15.66
N VAL A 39 -5.68 -10.91 15.73
CA VAL A 39 -5.30 -12.27 15.38
C VAL A 39 -5.04 -13.00 16.69
N ASN A 40 -5.86 -14.00 17.00
CA ASN A 40 -5.83 -14.75 18.26
C ASN A 40 -5.86 -13.86 19.51
N GLY A 41 -6.68 -12.80 19.46
CA GLY A 41 -6.82 -11.85 20.57
C GLY A 41 -5.65 -10.86 20.69
N GLN A 42 -4.64 -10.95 19.83
CA GLN A 42 -3.50 -10.02 19.79
C GLN A 42 -3.59 -9.08 18.59
N ARG A 43 -3.01 -7.90 18.73
CA ARG A 43 -2.81 -7.00 17.59
C ARG A 43 -1.67 -7.54 16.73
N LEU A 44 -1.87 -7.54 15.43
CA LEU A 44 -0.85 -7.86 14.46
C LEU A 44 -0.13 -6.56 14.07
N VAL A 45 1.17 -6.51 14.31
CA VAL A 45 2.02 -5.39 13.91
C VAL A 45 3.14 -5.95 13.06
N VAL A 46 3.30 -5.42 11.84
CA VAL A 46 4.44 -5.71 10.98
C VAL A 46 5.17 -4.38 10.78
N PRO A 47 6.32 -4.19 11.44
CA PRO A 47 6.95 -2.87 11.55
C PRO A 47 7.47 -2.37 10.20
N ARG A 48 7.96 -3.28 9.35
CA ARG A 48 8.61 -2.92 8.10
C ARG A 48 8.21 -3.87 6.99
N LEU A 49 7.62 -3.28 5.96
CA LEU A 49 7.18 -3.91 4.72
C LEU A 49 7.71 -3.06 3.57
N ARG A 50 8.21 -3.70 2.53
CA ARG A 50 8.69 -2.99 1.35
C ARG A 50 8.49 -3.78 0.07
N VAL A 51 8.62 -3.09 -1.05
CA VAL A 51 8.75 -3.73 -2.35
C VAL A 51 10.20 -4.19 -2.55
N LYS A 52 10.41 -5.47 -2.84
CA LYS A 52 11.72 -6.03 -3.21
C LYS A 52 12.31 -5.28 -4.39
N ARG A 53 13.62 -5.06 -4.33
CA ARG A 53 14.39 -4.49 -5.43
C ARG A 53 15.41 -5.49 -5.94
N ASP A 54 15.68 -5.43 -7.24
CA ASP A 54 16.80 -6.16 -7.83
C ASP A 54 18.14 -5.46 -7.52
N SER A 55 19.24 -6.05 -7.98
CA SER A 55 20.59 -5.51 -7.80
C SER A 55 20.81 -4.14 -8.48
N GLU A 56 19.94 -3.74 -9.40
CA GLU A 56 19.96 -2.41 -10.03
C GLU A 56 19.09 -1.39 -9.28
N GLY A 57 18.49 -1.80 -8.16
CA GLY A 57 17.59 -0.97 -7.37
C GLY A 57 16.20 -0.80 -7.97
N LYS A 58 15.82 -1.58 -9.01
CA LYS A 58 14.50 -1.51 -9.63
C LYS A 58 13.50 -2.38 -8.88
N PRO A 59 12.22 -1.96 -8.75
CA PRO A 59 11.18 -2.78 -8.14
C PRO A 59 10.97 -4.09 -8.90
N VAL A 60 11.00 -5.21 -8.19
CA VAL A 60 10.70 -6.53 -8.76
C VAL A 60 9.20 -6.63 -9.00
N ARG A 61 8.79 -6.81 -10.26
CA ARG A 61 7.38 -6.76 -10.68
C ARG A 61 6.99 -7.88 -11.65
N ARG A 62 5.72 -8.25 -11.64
CA ARG A 62 5.08 -9.16 -12.61
C ARG A 62 3.89 -8.48 -13.28
N ALA A 63 3.61 -8.83 -14.53
CA ALA A 63 2.41 -8.37 -15.22
C ALA A 63 1.15 -9.03 -14.60
N PRO A 64 -0.01 -8.35 -14.55
CA PRO A 64 -0.27 -6.97 -14.95
C PRO A 64 -0.17 -6.02 -13.74
N GLU A 65 1.06 -5.75 -13.28
CA GLU A 65 1.36 -4.70 -12.28
C GLU A 65 1.25 -5.16 -10.81
N LEU A 66 1.80 -6.35 -10.53
CA LEU A 66 2.07 -6.84 -9.18
C LEU A 66 3.52 -6.55 -8.78
N TRP A 67 3.76 -6.20 -7.53
CA TRP A 67 5.09 -6.05 -6.96
C TRP A 67 5.39 -7.15 -5.96
N LEU A 68 6.64 -7.60 -5.93
CA LEU A 68 7.10 -8.53 -4.91
C LEU A 68 7.28 -7.76 -3.59
N TRP A 69 6.53 -8.15 -2.57
CA TRP A 69 6.61 -7.57 -1.23
C TRP A 69 7.43 -8.45 -0.31
N GLU A 70 8.11 -7.80 0.63
CA GLU A 70 8.90 -8.41 1.68
C GLU A 70 8.52 -7.81 3.02
N MET A 71 8.60 -8.59 4.09
CA MET A 71 8.60 -8.09 5.47
C MET A 71 9.97 -8.29 6.10
N GLU A 72 10.36 -7.39 6.98
CA GLU A 72 11.52 -7.61 7.84
C GLU A 72 11.27 -8.84 8.73
N ASP A 73 12.19 -9.79 8.71
CA ASP A 73 12.21 -10.92 9.63
C ASP A 73 13.05 -10.53 10.86
N ALA A 74 12.37 -10.03 11.89
CA ALA A 74 13.02 -9.56 13.10
C ALA A 74 13.61 -10.69 13.95
N ASP A 75 13.21 -11.95 13.71
CA ASP A 75 13.67 -13.11 14.48
C ASP A 75 14.92 -13.76 13.85
N GLN A 76 15.26 -13.37 12.62
CA GLN A 76 16.46 -13.81 11.93
C GLN A 76 17.33 -12.58 11.64
N ALA A 77 18.18 -12.18 12.57
CA ALA A 77 19.30 -11.30 12.21
C ALA A 77 20.39 -12.17 11.56
N GLU A 78 20.87 -11.78 10.37
CA GLU A 78 22.06 -12.40 9.79
C GLU A 78 23.25 -12.23 10.74
N ALA A 79 24.21 -13.15 10.68
CA ALA A 79 25.35 -13.16 11.61
C ALA A 79 26.23 -11.89 11.55
N ASP A 80 26.13 -11.13 10.46
CA ASP A 80 26.80 -9.85 10.24
C ASP A 80 25.98 -8.62 10.71
N GLY A 81 24.80 -8.86 11.30
CA GLY A 81 23.87 -7.83 11.74
C GLY A 81 23.08 -7.20 10.59
N SER A 82 23.14 -7.76 9.37
CA SER A 82 22.31 -7.31 8.27
C SER A 82 20.84 -7.71 8.47
N GLU A 83 19.96 -6.85 7.96
CA GLU A 83 18.52 -7.05 8.01
C GLU A 83 18.12 -8.22 7.11
N THR A 84 17.36 -9.17 7.67
CA THR A 84 16.78 -10.26 6.89
C THR A 84 15.37 -9.89 6.45
N TRP A 85 15.04 -10.24 5.21
CA TRP A 85 13.76 -9.93 4.61
C TRP A 85 13.11 -11.23 4.12
N MET A 86 11.88 -11.47 4.57
CA MET A 86 11.07 -12.61 4.14
C MET A 86 10.17 -12.21 2.97
N GLU A 87 10.22 -12.96 1.87
CA GLU A 87 9.34 -12.72 0.72
C GLU A 87 7.89 -13.10 1.04
N LEU A 88 6.98 -12.13 0.92
CA LEU A 88 5.54 -12.33 1.09
C LEU A 88 4.86 -12.74 -0.23
N GLY A 89 5.42 -12.31 -1.37
CA GLY A 89 4.91 -12.61 -2.70
C GLY A 89 4.44 -11.40 -3.49
N PHE A 90 3.77 -11.66 -4.62
CA PHE A 90 3.38 -10.63 -5.59
C PHE A 90 1.98 -10.07 -5.32
N PHE A 91 1.87 -8.76 -5.03
CA PHE A 91 0.60 -8.09 -4.73
C PHE A 91 0.47 -6.74 -5.46
N SER A 92 -0.76 -6.34 -5.77
CA SER A 92 -1.05 -5.08 -6.48
C SER A 92 -1.05 -3.84 -5.58
N GLY A 93 -0.78 -4.01 -4.28
CA GLY A 93 -0.69 -2.90 -3.33
C GLY A 93 -1.12 -3.27 -1.90
N PRO A 94 -1.15 -2.27 -1.00
CA PRO A 94 -1.40 -2.45 0.44
C PRO A 94 -2.70 -3.20 0.77
N LYS A 95 -3.77 -3.01 -0.01
CA LYS A 95 -5.03 -3.74 0.23
C LYS A 95 -4.88 -5.26 0.09
N ASP A 96 -4.24 -5.71 -0.98
CA ASP A 96 -4.00 -7.13 -1.22
C ASP A 96 -2.94 -7.69 -0.26
N LEU A 97 -1.97 -6.83 0.10
CA LEU A 97 -0.95 -7.13 1.10
C LEU A 97 -1.56 -7.38 2.49
N GLU A 98 -2.50 -6.56 2.97
CA GLU A 98 -3.15 -6.77 4.27
C GLU A 98 -3.80 -8.15 4.35
N LYS A 99 -4.59 -8.50 3.32
CA LYS A 99 -5.26 -9.81 3.30
C LYS A 99 -4.24 -10.94 3.45
N LYS A 100 -3.07 -10.77 2.82
CA LYS A 100 -1.99 -11.74 2.87
C LYS A 100 -1.27 -11.76 4.19
N LEU A 101 -1.05 -10.63 4.83
CA LEU A 101 -0.52 -10.58 6.20
C LEU A 101 -1.45 -11.26 7.19
N LEU A 102 -2.75 -10.99 7.09
CA LEU A 102 -3.76 -11.65 7.92
C LEU A 102 -3.83 -13.15 7.62
N ASP A 103 -3.89 -13.57 6.35
CA ASP A 103 -3.93 -14.99 5.98
C ASP A 103 -2.64 -15.74 6.36
N PHE A 104 -1.47 -15.12 6.15
CA PHE A 104 -0.15 -15.72 6.42
C PHE A 104 0.06 -15.85 7.92
N LEU A 105 -0.10 -14.76 8.69
CA LEU A 105 0.19 -14.76 10.11
C LEU A 105 -0.94 -15.40 10.94
N ALA A 106 -2.21 -15.32 10.53
CA ALA A 106 -3.28 -16.01 11.25
C ALA A 106 -3.17 -17.54 11.18
N ARG A 107 -2.61 -18.09 10.09
CA ARG A 107 -2.33 -19.53 9.97
C ARG A 107 -1.27 -19.99 10.96
N ASP A 108 -0.28 -19.16 11.22
CA ASP A 108 0.77 -19.45 12.20
C ASP A 108 0.25 -19.40 13.65
N PHE A 109 -0.76 -18.56 13.92
CA PHE A 109 -1.30 -18.41 15.27
C PHE A 109 -2.46 -19.35 15.60
N GLY A 110 -3.34 -19.73 14.66
CA GLY A 110 -4.48 -20.62 14.93
C GLY A 110 -5.85 -20.10 14.45
N ASP A 111 -5.86 -19.43 13.29
CA ASP A 111 -7.01 -19.02 12.47
C ASP A 111 -8.04 -18.06 13.10
N ALA A 112 -7.96 -17.70 14.38
CA ALA A 112 -8.96 -16.84 15.01
C ALA A 112 -8.71 -15.35 14.73
N VAL A 113 -9.14 -14.88 13.56
CA VAL A 113 -9.15 -13.46 13.20
C VAL A 113 -10.51 -12.83 13.56
N THR A 114 -10.50 -11.82 14.43
CA THR A 114 -11.69 -11.05 14.81
C THR A 114 -11.56 -9.59 14.40
N GLY A 115 -12.67 -8.90 14.18
CA GLY A 115 -12.67 -7.51 13.75
C GLY A 115 -14.06 -7.02 13.35
N PRO A 116 -14.20 -5.74 12.97
CA PRO A 116 -15.48 -5.17 12.63
C PRO A 116 -16.02 -5.77 11.32
N ALA A 117 -17.34 -5.89 11.23
CA ALA A 117 -18.01 -6.44 10.05
C ALA A 117 -17.57 -5.72 8.76
N GLY A 118 -17.17 -6.49 7.75
CA GLY A 118 -16.71 -5.97 6.46
C GLY A 118 -15.24 -5.54 6.40
N ALA A 119 -14.52 -5.42 7.52
CA ALA A 119 -13.07 -5.22 7.48
C ALA A 119 -12.36 -6.48 6.96
N LEU A 120 -12.75 -7.66 7.48
CA LEU A 120 -12.16 -8.95 7.11
C LEU A 120 -12.58 -9.42 5.70
N GLN A 121 -13.86 -9.29 5.35
CA GLN A 121 -14.38 -9.79 4.06
C GLN A 121 -14.30 -8.75 2.93
N GLY A 122 -14.43 -7.47 3.24
CA GLY A 122 -14.53 -6.38 2.26
C GLY A 122 -13.28 -5.49 2.15
N GLY A 123 -12.30 -5.66 3.04
CA GLY A 123 -11.11 -4.81 3.11
C GLY A 123 -11.43 -3.36 3.46
N ARG A 124 -12.55 -3.11 4.18
CA ARG A 124 -12.94 -1.76 4.57
C ARG A 124 -11.90 -1.20 5.56
N GLY A 125 -11.40 -0.01 5.25
CA GLY A 125 -10.36 0.66 6.02
C GLY A 125 -8.98 0.00 5.97
N SER A 126 -8.72 -0.88 4.98
CA SER A 126 -7.43 -1.56 4.81
C SER A 126 -6.25 -0.61 4.79
N TRP A 127 -6.38 0.46 4.01
CA TRP A 127 -5.39 1.52 3.87
C TRP A 127 -5.13 2.29 5.16
N ASP A 128 -6.09 2.37 6.07
CA ASP A 128 -5.94 3.13 7.32
C ASP A 128 -4.97 2.45 8.29
N ARG A 129 -4.79 1.13 8.13
CA ARG A 129 -3.94 0.29 8.98
C ARG A 129 -2.48 0.25 8.53
N PHE A 130 -2.16 1.05 7.52
CA PHE A 130 -0.82 1.19 6.97
C PHE A 130 -0.29 2.61 7.26
N ILE A 131 0.90 2.67 7.85
CA ILE A 131 1.68 3.91 7.98
C ILE A 131 2.77 3.88 6.92
N PHE A 132 2.84 4.95 6.14
CA PHE A 132 3.85 5.17 5.12
C PHE A 132 5.07 5.86 5.71
N HIS A 133 6.23 5.29 5.39
CA HIS A 133 7.53 5.86 5.68
C HIS A 133 8.26 6.14 4.37
N ARG A 134 8.78 7.37 4.25
CA ARG A 134 9.69 7.76 3.17
C ARG A 134 10.90 8.48 3.78
N PRO A 135 12.12 8.17 3.33
CA PRO A 135 13.32 8.84 3.82
C PRO A 135 13.22 10.36 3.65
N GLY A 136 13.42 11.10 4.74
CA GLY A 136 13.36 12.56 4.75
C GLY A 136 11.96 13.16 4.90
N GLU A 137 10.89 12.34 4.96
CA GLU A 137 9.52 12.78 5.21
C GLU A 137 9.03 12.31 6.58
N GLN A 138 8.06 13.02 7.16
CA GLN A 138 7.36 12.53 8.36
C GLN A 138 6.48 11.32 8.00
N PRO A 139 6.33 10.33 8.89
CA PRO A 139 5.40 9.23 8.66
C PRO A 139 3.97 9.74 8.42
N LYS A 140 3.28 9.17 7.44
CA LYS A 140 1.91 9.55 7.07
C LYS A 140 1.01 8.33 7.04
N ARG A 141 -0.30 8.50 7.25
CA ARG A 141 -1.21 7.39 7.01
C ARG A 141 -1.32 7.12 5.52
N MET A 142 -1.40 5.86 5.14
CA MET A 142 -1.47 5.50 3.73
C MET A 142 -2.73 6.06 3.05
N THR A 143 -3.82 6.27 3.78
CA THR A 143 -5.01 6.97 3.30
C THR A 143 -4.74 8.43 2.93
N GLU A 144 -3.91 9.14 3.69
CA GLU A 144 -3.52 10.54 3.41
C GLU A 144 -2.66 10.62 2.15
N VAL A 145 -1.66 9.76 2.03
CA VAL A 145 -0.77 9.69 0.85
C VAL A 145 -1.56 9.37 -0.41
N ARG A 146 -2.55 8.48 -0.29
CA ARG A 146 -3.44 8.13 -1.39
C ARG A 146 -4.32 9.31 -1.80
N GLU A 147 -4.85 10.06 -0.84
CA GLU A 147 -5.61 11.28 -1.12
C GLU A 147 -4.74 12.33 -1.82
N GLU A 148 -3.55 12.61 -1.30
CA GLU A 148 -2.57 13.53 -1.92
C GLU A 148 -2.27 13.11 -3.36
N TYR A 149 -2.01 11.82 -3.59
CA TYR A 149 -1.76 11.29 -4.94
C TYR A 149 -2.94 11.53 -5.89
N TRP A 150 -4.17 11.23 -5.46
CA TRP A 150 -5.35 11.40 -6.33
C TRP A 150 -5.67 12.87 -6.58
N GLN A 151 -5.41 13.76 -5.62
CA GLN A 151 -5.53 15.21 -5.83
C GLN A 151 -4.50 15.68 -6.86
N GLU A 152 -3.25 15.22 -6.75
CA GLU A 152 -2.19 15.53 -7.72
C GLU A 152 -2.54 15.02 -9.13
N GLN A 153 -2.98 13.77 -9.26
CA GLN A 153 -3.37 13.20 -10.55
C GLN A 153 -4.52 13.97 -11.21
N LYS A 154 -5.51 14.42 -10.42
CA LYS A 154 -6.60 15.25 -10.95
C LYS A 154 -6.10 16.60 -11.44
N ARG A 155 -5.18 17.23 -10.71
CA ARG A 155 -4.58 18.50 -11.13
C ARG A 155 -3.83 18.34 -12.44
N LEU A 156 -3.00 17.31 -12.56
CA LEU A 156 -2.25 17.01 -13.79
C LEU A 156 -3.19 16.74 -14.98
N GLU A 157 -4.27 15.98 -14.78
CA GLU A 157 -5.28 15.73 -15.84
C GLU A 157 -5.97 17.03 -16.28
N GLU A 158 -6.25 17.95 -15.35
CA GLU A 158 -6.85 19.23 -15.66
C GLU A 158 -5.89 20.17 -16.42
N GLU A 159 -4.62 20.22 -16.02
CA GLU A 159 -3.56 20.97 -16.71
C GLU A 159 -3.35 20.44 -18.15
N GLU A 160 -3.27 19.13 -18.34
CA GLU A 160 -3.15 18.51 -19.67
C GLU A 160 -4.35 18.85 -20.57
N ARG A 161 -5.57 18.81 -20.02
CA ARG A 161 -6.79 19.20 -20.75
C ARG A 161 -6.77 20.68 -21.16
N GLN A 162 -6.32 21.58 -20.29
CA GLN A 162 -6.21 23.00 -20.61
C GLN A 162 -5.16 23.26 -21.68
N GLN A 163 -4.01 22.59 -21.63
CA GLN A 163 -2.97 22.69 -22.67
C GLN A 163 -3.46 22.19 -24.03
N GLN A 164 -4.19 21.07 -24.06
CA GLN A 164 -4.77 20.56 -25.32
C GLN A 164 -5.82 21.52 -25.91
N GLN A 165 -6.67 22.14 -25.07
CA GLN A 165 -7.63 23.14 -25.54
C GLN A 165 -6.95 24.40 -26.09
N GLN A 166 -5.87 24.88 -25.45
CA GLN A 166 -5.10 26.02 -25.95
C GLN A 166 -4.40 25.71 -27.27
N GLN A 167 -3.83 24.51 -27.44
CA GLN A 167 -3.23 24.10 -28.72
C GLN A 167 -4.27 24.00 -29.84
N GLN A 168 -5.48 23.49 -29.57
CA GLN A 168 -6.55 23.46 -30.57
C GLN A 168 -7.02 24.86 -30.96
N GLN A 169 -7.11 25.80 -30.01
CA GLN A 169 -7.48 27.20 -30.32
C GLN A 169 -6.39 27.91 -31.13
N GLN A 170 -5.11 27.67 -30.87
CA GLN A 170 -4.01 28.23 -31.67
C GLN A 170 -3.97 27.65 -33.09
N GLN A 171 -4.27 26.37 -33.28
CA GLN A 171 -4.35 25.77 -34.62
C GLN A 171 -5.56 26.27 -35.44
N GLN A 172 -6.65 26.68 -34.80
CA GLN A 172 -7.80 27.29 -35.50
C GLN A 172 -7.61 28.79 -35.81
N GLN A 173 -6.63 29.45 -35.20
CA GLN A 173 -6.33 30.88 -35.43
C GLN A 173 -5.17 31.14 -36.39
N GLN A 174 -4.51 30.10 -36.92
CA GLN A 174 -3.55 30.26 -38.02
C GLN A 174 -4.29 30.14 -39.37
N PRO A 175 -4.39 31.22 -40.17
CA PRO A 175 -4.93 31.19 -41.52
C PRO A 175 -4.02 30.44 -42.51
#